data_AF-A0A7V5UET6-F1
#
_entry.id   AF-A0A7V5UET6-F1
#
_cell.length_a   1.000
_cell.length_b   1.000
_cell.length_c   1.000
_cell.angle_alpha   90.00
_cell.angle_beta   90.00
_cell.angle_gamma   90.00
#
_symmetry.space_group_name_H-M   'P 1'
#
loop_
_entity.id
_entity.type
_entity.pdbx_description
1 polymer ?
#
loop_
_entity_poly.entity_id
_entity_poly.type
_entity_poly.pdbx_seq_one_letter_code
_entity_poly.pdbx_strand_id
1 'polypeptide(L)'
;MNPCRIGIANSVAKQENYDWEVTLRFARRNDISLVQLYLPPLSQFPRALSQVRTHHPQRLRLIWHLPPVHSKPQLIDYLKPLKSIPSDQIIIQHQRILTPELAATIAQYGYTPGLENDDPQGDPDSFLYYVQAIRETCGQAPAVVFDVSRFFVQLYPRFSREQIIRSALDLFLYCREAALPLILHLIDHKTLQGGRDRWVPF
;
A
#
# COMPACT_ATOMS: atom_id res chain seq x y z
N MET A 1 -3.89 -12.69 -19.15
CA MET A 1 -4.30 -11.87 -17.98
C MET A 1 -3.56 -12.39 -16.77
N ASN A 2 -2.85 -11.54 -16.02
CA ASN A 2 -2.30 -11.96 -14.73
C ASN A 2 -3.46 -12.22 -13.77
N PRO A 3 -3.50 -13.36 -13.05
CA PRO A 3 -4.59 -13.64 -12.14
C PRO A 3 -4.62 -12.60 -11.01
N CYS A 4 -5.85 -12.19 -10.61
CA CYS A 4 -6.06 -11.42 -9.40
C CYS A 4 -5.50 -12.22 -8.21
N ARG A 5 -4.71 -11.58 -7.36
CA ARG A 5 -4.08 -12.21 -6.19
C ARG A 5 -4.67 -11.61 -4.93
N ILE A 6 -5.13 -12.48 -4.04
CA ILE A 6 -5.56 -12.10 -2.69
C ILE A 6 -4.37 -12.26 -1.76
N GLY A 7 -4.12 -11.24 -0.96
CA GLY A 7 -3.02 -11.20 0.00
C GLY A 7 -3.47 -10.76 1.38
N ILE A 8 -2.52 -10.64 2.29
CA ILE A 8 -2.73 -10.05 3.62
C ILE A 8 -1.77 -8.91 3.85
N ALA A 9 -2.15 -7.99 4.72
CA ALA A 9 -1.23 -7.02 5.30
C ALA A 9 -0.86 -7.45 6.72
N ASN A 10 0.26 -6.91 7.21
CA ASN A 10 0.71 -7.10 8.59
C ASN A 10 -0.26 -6.56 9.67
N SER A 11 -1.35 -5.90 9.29
CA SER A 11 -2.47 -5.58 10.18
C SER A 11 -3.08 -6.82 10.84
N VAL A 12 -2.88 -8.02 10.30
CA VAL A 12 -3.23 -9.30 10.96
C VAL A 12 -2.49 -9.51 12.28
N ALA A 13 -1.33 -8.89 12.47
CA ALA A 13 -0.49 -8.96 13.67
C ALA A 13 -0.54 -7.66 14.49
N LYS A 14 -1.64 -6.89 14.38
CA LYS A 14 -1.77 -5.58 15.06
C LYS A 14 -1.65 -5.69 16.58
N GLN A 15 -2.10 -6.79 17.19
CA GLN A 15 -2.01 -6.99 18.64
C GLN A 15 -0.56 -7.27 19.09
N GLU A 16 0.27 -7.76 18.17
CA GLU A 16 1.68 -8.08 18.34
C GLU A 16 2.58 -6.95 17.81
N ASN A 17 2.08 -5.71 17.82
CA ASN A 17 2.80 -4.54 17.31
C ASN A 17 3.30 -4.74 15.88
N TYR A 18 2.43 -5.31 15.02
CA TYR A 18 2.70 -5.50 13.60
C TYR A 18 3.86 -6.45 13.29
N ASP A 19 4.11 -7.44 14.16
CA ASP A 19 5.20 -8.41 14.01
C ASP A 19 5.16 -9.13 12.64
N TRP A 20 6.26 -9.02 11.91
CA TRP A 20 6.43 -9.63 10.60
C TRP A 20 6.42 -11.16 10.65
N GLU A 21 7.00 -11.75 11.68
CA GLU A 21 7.07 -13.21 11.83
C GLU A 21 5.67 -13.80 12.01
N VAL A 22 4.83 -13.16 12.82
CA VAL A 22 3.43 -13.55 13.02
C VAL A 22 2.68 -13.51 11.69
N THR A 23 2.82 -12.41 10.94
CA THR A 23 2.19 -12.22 9.62
C THR A 23 2.65 -13.27 8.61
N LEU A 24 3.96 -13.50 8.49
CA LEU A 24 4.53 -14.47 7.55
C LEU A 24 4.14 -15.91 7.92
N ARG A 25 4.08 -16.23 9.21
CA ARG A 25 3.62 -17.52 9.70
C ARG A 25 2.13 -17.74 9.40
N PHE A 26 1.31 -16.70 9.58
CA PHE A 26 -0.09 -16.74 9.21
C PHE A 26 -0.25 -16.95 7.70
N ALA A 27 0.48 -16.20 6.87
CA ALA A 27 0.43 -16.34 5.41
C ALA A 27 0.69 -17.78 4.97
N ARG A 28 1.76 -18.39 5.49
CA ARG A 28 2.13 -19.78 5.19
C ARG A 28 1.08 -20.80 5.62
N ARG A 29 0.54 -20.65 6.84
CA ARG A 29 -0.47 -21.59 7.36
C ARG A 29 -1.76 -21.59 6.54
N ASN A 30 -2.03 -20.49 5.82
CA ASN A 30 -3.24 -20.30 5.04
C ASN A 30 -2.96 -20.29 3.51
N ASP A 31 -1.77 -20.72 3.07
CA ASP A 31 -1.36 -20.74 1.66
C ASP A 31 -1.51 -19.39 0.92
N ILE A 32 -1.25 -18.29 1.63
CA ILE A 32 -1.32 -16.93 1.10
C ILE A 32 0.06 -16.58 0.52
N SER A 33 0.09 -16.21 -0.76
CA SER A 33 1.32 -15.94 -1.50
C SER A 33 1.72 -14.46 -1.57
N LEU A 34 0.79 -13.53 -1.33
CA LEU A 34 1.05 -12.09 -1.35
C LEU A 34 0.94 -11.53 0.07
N VAL A 35 2.01 -10.86 0.53
CA VAL A 35 2.07 -10.26 1.87
C VAL A 35 2.57 -8.83 1.79
N GLN A 36 1.81 -7.91 2.36
CA GLN A 36 2.22 -6.53 2.61
C GLN A 36 2.78 -6.39 4.03
N LEU A 37 3.99 -5.85 4.15
CA LEU A 37 4.65 -5.60 5.43
C LEU A 37 4.89 -4.10 5.64
N TYR A 38 4.34 -3.53 6.72
CA TYR A 38 4.69 -2.19 7.17
C TYR A 38 6.11 -2.18 7.73
N LEU A 39 6.97 -1.28 7.26
CA LEU A 39 8.33 -1.19 7.79
C LEU A 39 8.31 -0.61 9.20
N PRO A 40 8.93 -1.29 10.19
CA PRO A 40 9.04 -0.74 11.53
C PRO A 40 10.00 0.46 11.52
N PRO A 41 10.06 1.27 12.59
CA PRO A 41 11.06 2.32 12.74
C PRO A 41 12.49 1.80 12.48
N LEU A 42 13.36 2.64 11.88
CA LEU A 42 14.75 2.26 11.53
C LEU A 42 15.53 1.60 12.68
N SER A 43 15.26 1.98 13.94
CA SER A 43 15.90 1.38 15.12
C SER A 43 15.56 -0.11 15.33
N GLN A 44 14.38 -0.55 14.87
CA GLN A 44 13.91 -1.94 14.96
C GLN A 44 14.12 -2.71 13.65
N PHE A 45 14.44 -2.01 12.58
CA PHE A 45 14.49 -2.55 11.23
C PHE A 45 15.50 -3.70 11.04
N PRO A 46 16.74 -3.64 11.58
CA PRO A 46 17.70 -4.75 11.47
C PRO A 46 17.16 -6.07 12.03
N ARG A 47 16.45 -6.03 13.16
CA ARG A 47 15.83 -7.22 13.77
C ARG A 47 14.74 -7.79 12.87
N ALA A 48 13.86 -6.95 12.34
CA ALA A 48 12.77 -7.36 11.46
C ALA A 48 13.29 -7.99 10.15
N LEU A 49 14.34 -7.41 9.56
CA LEU A 49 14.99 -7.96 8.35
C LEU A 49 15.59 -9.35 8.59
N SER A 50 16.20 -9.57 9.77
CA SER A 50 16.71 -10.89 10.17
C SER A 50 15.58 -11.94 10.19
N GLN A 51 14.43 -11.60 10.78
CA GLN A 51 13.26 -12.49 10.82
C GLN A 51 12.79 -12.88 9.42
N VAL A 52 12.72 -11.93 8.48
CA VAL A 52 12.34 -12.23 7.09
C VAL A 52 13.33 -13.19 6.47
N ARG A 53 14.65 -12.95 6.58
CA ARG A 53 15.66 -13.80 5.95
C ARG A 53 15.63 -15.25 6.45
N THR A 54 15.43 -15.46 7.74
CA THR A 54 15.33 -16.80 8.33
C THR A 54 14.06 -17.55 7.89
N HIS A 55 13.02 -16.80 7.53
CA HIS A 55 11.68 -17.34 7.35
C HIS A 55 11.12 -17.15 5.94
N HIS A 56 11.80 -16.51 5.00
CA HIS A 56 11.22 -16.25 3.69
C HIS A 56 11.15 -17.54 2.85
N PRO A 57 9.95 -18.09 2.55
CA PRO A 57 9.83 -19.09 1.51
C PRO A 57 10.12 -18.43 0.17
N GLN A 58 10.75 -19.16 -0.76
CA GLN A 58 10.92 -18.72 -2.15
C GLN A 58 9.60 -18.40 -2.88
N ARG A 59 8.45 -18.70 -2.26
CA ARG A 59 7.10 -18.52 -2.82
C ARG A 59 6.33 -17.29 -2.32
N LEU A 60 6.81 -16.59 -1.29
CA LEU A 60 6.12 -15.37 -0.84
C LEU A 60 6.53 -14.18 -1.73
N ARG A 61 5.53 -13.41 -2.12
CA ARG A 61 5.67 -12.14 -2.83
C ARG A 61 5.42 -11.04 -1.82
N LEU A 62 6.46 -10.26 -1.55
CA LEU A 62 6.39 -9.17 -0.57
C LEU A 62 6.20 -7.83 -1.25
N ILE A 63 5.37 -7.00 -0.63
CA ILE A 63 5.28 -5.56 -0.89
C ILE A 63 5.48 -4.82 0.42
N TRP A 64 6.07 -3.63 0.35
CA TRP A 64 6.49 -2.90 1.54
C TRP A 64 5.66 -1.65 1.71
N HIS A 65 5.18 -1.38 2.91
CA HIS A 65 4.52 -0.12 3.24
C HIS A 65 5.42 0.71 4.14
N LEU A 66 5.76 1.91 3.72
CA LEU A 66 6.62 2.80 4.50
C LEU A 66 5.89 3.35 5.74
N PRO A 67 6.60 3.62 6.84
CA PRO A 67 6.14 4.55 7.85
C PRO A 67 6.13 5.98 7.29
N PRO A 68 5.61 6.98 8.03
CA PRO A 68 5.77 8.38 7.67
C PRO A 68 7.26 8.73 7.52
N VAL A 69 7.68 9.00 6.28
CA VAL A 69 9.05 9.36 5.91
C VAL A 69 9.01 10.66 5.14
N HIS A 70 9.57 11.72 5.74
CA HIS A 70 9.45 13.08 5.22
C HIS A 70 10.73 13.59 4.55
N SER A 71 11.77 12.74 4.44
CA SER A 71 13.05 13.13 3.88
C SER A 71 13.70 12.03 3.05
N LYS A 72 14.46 12.45 2.04
CA LYS A 72 15.21 11.57 1.16
C LYS A 72 16.26 10.71 1.89
N PRO A 73 17.07 11.23 2.84
CA PRO A 73 18.04 10.40 3.57
C PRO A 73 17.37 9.26 4.35
N GLN A 74 16.30 9.57 5.08
CA GLN A 74 15.56 8.58 5.85
C GLN A 74 14.93 7.50 4.95
N LEU A 75 14.41 7.90 3.78
CA LEU A 75 13.89 6.96 2.78
C LEU A 75 14.98 6.00 2.30
N ILE A 76 16.17 6.52 1.98
CA ILE A 76 17.30 5.71 1.52
C ILE A 76 17.70 4.66 2.56
N ASP A 77 17.65 5.00 3.85
CA ASP A 77 17.96 4.07 4.95
C ASP A 77 16.97 2.91 5.04
N TYR A 78 15.73 3.09 4.58
CA TYR A 78 14.76 2.00 4.41
C TYR A 78 15.01 1.19 3.14
N LEU A 79 15.32 1.83 2.01
CA LEU A 79 15.41 1.16 0.71
C LEU A 79 16.65 0.27 0.57
N LYS A 80 17.79 0.70 1.14
CA LYS A 80 19.07 -0.02 1.00
C LYS A 80 19.00 -1.46 1.55
N PRO A 81 18.53 -1.71 2.79
CA PRO A 81 18.52 -3.06 3.34
C PRO A 81 17.53 -4.00 2.63
N LEU A 82 16.42 -3.46 2.11
CA LEU A 82 15.38 -4.24 1.42
C LEU A 82 15.87 -4.88 0.12
N LYS A 83 16.90 -4.34 -0.54
CA LYS A 83 17.42 -4.88 -1.81
C LYS A 83 17.83 -6.35 -1.74
N SER A 84 18.21 -6.80 -0.54
CA SER A 84 18.62 -8.17 -0.27
C SER A 84 17.47 -9.16 -0.09
N ILE A 85 16.22 -8.68 -0.05
CA ILE A 85 15.03 -9.50 0.18
C ILE A 85 14.29 -9.69 -1.15
N PRO A 86 14.09 -10.94 -1.61
CA PRO A 86 13.23 -11.23 -2.76
C PRO A 86 11.82 -10.67 -2.51
N SER A 87 11.35 -9.77 -3.37
CA SER A 87 10.05 -9.11 -3.24
C SER A 87 9.54 -8.66 -4.61
N ASP A 88 8.30 -8.21 -4.68
CA ASP A 88 7.72 -7.60 -5.88
C ASP A 88 8.28 -6.20 -6.17
N GLN A 89 9.22 -5.72 -5.35
CA GLN A 89 9.87 -4.42 -5.46
C GLN A 89 8.88 -3.23 -5.47
N ILE A 90 7.73 -3.36 -4.79
CA ILE A 90 6.77 -2.25 -4.61
C ILE A 90 6.97 -1.63 -3.23
N ILE A 91 7.09 -0.30 -3.19
CA ILE A 91 7.18 0.50 -1.96
C ILE A 91 5.99 1.44 -1.91
N ILE A 92 5.06 1.18 -0.99
CA ILE A 92 3.82 1.92 -0.80
C ILE A 92 4.03 3.05 0.21
N GLN A 93 3.49 4.22 -0.09
CA GLN A 93 3.42 5.35 0.81
C GLN A 93 2.10 6.11 0.60
N HIS A 94 1.62 6.69 1.70
CA HIS A 94 0.48 7.59 1.75
C HIS A 94 0.65 8.82 0.83
N GLN A 95 -0.43 9.20 0.14
CA GLN A 95 -0.50 10.33 -0.79
C GLN A 95 0.03 11.63 -0.20
N ARG A 96 -0.36 11.97 1.02
CA ARG A 96 0.08 13.23 1.67
C ARG A 96 1.59 13.31 1.93
N ILE A 97 2.28 12.19 1.85
CA ILE A 97 3.72 12.07 2.15
C ILE A 97 4.53 11.86 0.87
N LEU A 98 4.01 11.07 -0.07
CA LEU A 98 4.74 10.68 -1.27
C LEU A 98 4.82 11.81 -2.29
N THR A 99 5.84 12.66 -2.15
CA THR A 99 6.17 13.67 -3.16
C THR A 99 6.78 13.02 -4.42
N PRO A 100 6.71 13.69 -5.60
CA PRO A 100 7.38 13.20 -6.80
C PRO A 100 8.90 12.96 -6.62
N GLU A 101 9.59 13.76 -5.80
CA GLU A 101 11.01 13.57 -5.49
C GLU A 101 11.27 12.30 -4.68
N LEU A 102 10.43 12.02 -3.67
CA LEU A 102 10.53 10.77 -2.90
C LEU A 102 10.21 9.57 -3.78
N ALA A 103 9.19 9.66 -4.64
CA ALA A 103 8.87 8.62 -5.61
C ALA A 103 10.01 8.37 -6.60
N ALA A 104 10.67 9.42 -7.11
CA ALA A 104 11.85 9.30 -7.95
C ALA A 104 13.01 8.61 -7.22
N THR A 105 13.17 8.88 -5.92
CA THR A 105 14.17 8.19 -5.09
C THR A 105 13.86 6.70 -4.95
N ILE A 106 12.59 6.32 -4.75
CA ILE A 106 12.16 4.90 -4.75
C ILE A 106 12.52 4.24 -6.10
N ALA A 107 12.19 4.91 -7.21
CA ALA A 107 12.48 4.46 -8.56
C ALA A 107 13.98 4.25 -8.83
N GLN A 108 14.82 5.21 -8.43
CA GLN A 108 16.28 5.13 -8.56
C GLN A 108 16.89 3.93 -7.84
N TYR A 109 16.24 3.44 -6.80
CA TYR A 109 16.68 2.26 -6.06
C TYR A 109 16.14 0.93 -6.65
N GLY A 110 15.42 0.98 -7.77
CA GLY A 110 14.92 -0.20 -8.49
C GLY A 110 13.53 -0.65 -8.05
N TYR A 111 12.79 0.19 -7.31
CA TYR A 111 11.45 -0.12 -6.82
C TYR A 111 10.37 0.63 -7.62
N THR A 112 9.17 0.05 -7.67
CA THR A 112 7.97 0.76 -8.14
C THR A 112 7.36 1.55 -6.97
N PRO A 113 7.21 2.87 -7.08
CA PRO A 113 6.51 3.66 -6.07
C PRO A 113 5.01 3.34 -6.10
N GLY A 114 4.44 3.03 -4.93
CA GLY A 114 3.01 2.83 -4.72
C GLY A 114 2.41 4.02 -3.99
N LEU A 115 1.40 4.66 -4.60
CA LEU A 115 0.69 5.80 -4.02
C LEU A 115 -0.63 5.32 -3.42
N GLU A 116 -0.79 5.44 -2.10
CA GLU A 116 -2.05 5.13 -1.40
C GLU A 116 -2.91 6.37 -1.19
N ASN A 117 -4.19 6.31 -1.56
CA ASN A 117 -5.15 7.38 -1.30
C ASN A 117 -5.41 7.53 0.21
N ASP A 118 -4.88 8.59 0.81
CA ASP A 118 -5.12 8.87 2.21
C ASP A 118 -5.39 10.35 2.54
N ASP A 119 -5.58 11.19 1.53
CA ASP A 119 -5.91 12.61 1.72
C ASP A 119 -7.39 12.80 2.07
N PRO A 120 -7.75 13.20 3.30
CA PRO A 120 -9.14 13.41 3.70
C PRO A 120 -9.87 14.53 2.93
N GLN A 121 -9.13 15.44 2.31
CA GLN A 121 -9.69 16.54 1.52
C GLN A 121 -9.58 16.29 0.02
N GLY A 122 -8.80 15.28 -0.39
CA GLY A 122 -8.53 14.94 -1.77
C GLY A 122 -9.78 14.40 -2.45
N ASP A 123 -10.08 14.93 -3.63
CA ASP A 123 -11.03 14.33 -4.54
C ASP A 123 -10.32 13.32 -5.48
N PRO A 124 -11.08 12.50 -6.22
CA PRO A 124 -10.53 11.46 -7.08
C PRO A 124 -9.64 12.03 -8.20
N ASP A 125 -9.98 13.22 -8.71
CA ASP A 125 -9.22 13.89 -9.75
C ASP A 125 -7.85 14.35 -9.23
N SER A 126 -7.80 14.86 -8.00
CA SER A 126 -6.56 15.21 -7.31
C SER A 126 -5.65 13.99 -7.13
N PHE A 127 -6.22 12.83 -6.78
CA PHE A 127 -5.45 11.59 -6.67
C PHE A 127 -4.86 11.18 -8.03
N LEU A 128 -5.65 11.24 -9.12
CA LEU A 128 -5.17 10.97 -10.47
C LEU A 128 -4.06 11.92 -10.91
N TYR A 129 -4.18 13.20 -10.57
CA TYR A 129 -3.13 14.19 -10.83
C TYR A 129 -1.80 13.78 -10.17
N TYR A 130 -1.80 13.34 -8.91
CA TYR A 130 -0.59 12.84 -8.24
C TYR A 130 -0.02 11.59 -8.90
N VAL A 131 -0.87 10.65 -9.34
CA VAL A 131 -0.44 9.46 -10.09
C VAL A 131 0.30 9.86 -11.37
N GLN A 132 -0.22 10.83 -12.12
CA GLN A 132 0.40 11.35 -13.35
C GLN A 132 1.73 12.05 -13.06
N ALA A 133 1.76 12.95 -12.08
CA ALA A 133 2.97 13.68 -11.69
C ALA A 133 4.11 12.73 -11.27
N ILE A 134 3.79 11.66 -10.53
CA ILE A 134 4.77 10.62 -10.17
C ILE A 134 5.26 9.88 -11.41
N ARG A 135 4.34 9.49 -12.31
CA ARG A 135 4.70 8.77 -13.55
C ARG A 135 5.67 9.58 -14.42
N GLU A 136 5.39 10.86 -14.62
CA GLU A 136 6.24 11.77 -15.39
C GLU A 136 7.61 11.92 -14.75
N THR A 137 7.66 12.12 -13.43
CA THR A 137 8.91 12.32 -12.70
C THR A 137 9.78 11.06 -12.65
N CYS A 138 9.16 9.88 -12.51
CA CYS A 138 9.88 8.62 -12.36
C CYS A 138 10.23 7.96 -13.69
N GLY A 139 9.59 8.35 -14.79
CA GLY A 139 9.71 7.68 -16.09
C GLY A 139 9.17 6.24 -16.12
N GLN A 140 8.42 5.83 -15.09
CA GLN A 140 7.79 4.51 -14.97
C GLN A 140 6.38 4.63 -14.38
N ALA A 141 5.53 3.65 -14.66
CA ALA A 141 4.19 3.58 -14.08
C ALA A 141 4.26 3.32 -12.56
N PRO A 142 3.70 4.20 -11.71
CA PRO A 142 3.54 3.89 -10.29
C PRO A 142 2.45 2.84 -10.08
N ALA A 143 2.51 2.16 -8.94
CA ALA A 143 1.38 1.37 -8.46
C ALA A 143 0.35 2.31 -7.83
N VAL A 144 -0.91 2.13 -8.21
CA VAL A 144 -2.05 2.79 -7.58
C VAL A 144 -2.52 1.89 -6.44
N VAL A 145 -2.48 2.40 -5.21
CA VAL A 145 -2.94 1.69 -4.03
C VAL A 145 -4.24 2.36 -3.57
N PHE A 146 -5.33 1.60 -3.60
CA PHE A 146 -6.65 2.09 -3.31
C PHE A 146 -7.20 1.47 -2.03
N ASP A 147 -7.15 2.21 -0.92
CA ASP A 147 -7.86 1.91 0.32
C ASP A 147 -9.33 2.29 0.14
N VAL A 148 -10.13 1.26 -0.17
CA VAL A 148 -11.55 1.40 -0.50
C VAL A 148 -12.30 2.01 0.67
N SER A 149 -12.19 1.44 1.87
CA SER A 149 -12.97 1.94 3.00
C SER A 149 -12.56 3.33 3.43
N ARG A 150 -11.28 3.67 3.38
CA ARG A 150 -10.84 5.05 3.65
C ARG A 150 -11.40 6.03 2.62
N PHE A 151 -11.34 5.69 1.33
CA PHE A 151 -11.85 6.54 0.26
C PHE A 151 -13.32 6.90 0.47
N PHE A 152 -14.16 5.89 0.74
CA PHE A 152 -15.58 6.10 0.97
C PHE A 152 -15.84 6.93 2.22
N VAL A 153 -15.19 6.62 3.35
CA VAL A 153 -15.37 7.37 4.61
C VAL A 153 -14.98 8.84 4.47
N GLN A 154 -13.90 9.14 3.73
CA GLN A 154 -13.43 10.51 3.52
C GLN A 154 -14.38 11.33 2.63
N LEU A 155 -14.99 10.70 1.62
CA LEU A 155 -15.83 11.40 0.64
C LEU A 155 -17.32 11.45 1.01
N TYR A 156 -17.80 10.53 1.86
CA TYR A 156 -19.21 10.43 2.25
C TYR A 156 -19.82 11.73 2.79
N PRO A 157 -19.11 12.60 3.54
CA PRO A 157 -19.66 13.88 3.99
C PRO A 157 -19.93 14.89 2.87
N ARG A 158 -19.34 14.69 1.68
CA ARG A 158 -19.30 15.68 0.58
C ARG A 158 -19.99 15.18 -0.70
N PHE A 159 -20.08 13.87 -0.89
CA PHE A 159 -20.54 13.26 -2.14
C PHE A 159 -21.57 12.16 -1.88
N SER A 160 -22.46 11.95 -2.85
CA SER A 160 -23.39 10.82 -2.81
C SER A 160 -22.65 9.49 -3.00
N ARG A 161 -23.26 8.40 -2.53
CA ARG A 161 -22.70 7.05 -2.70
C ARG A 161 -22.46 6.72 -4.18
N GLU A 162 -23.39 7.08 -5.06
CA GLU A 162 -23.31 6.85 -6.50
C GLU A 162 -22.13 7.61 -7.11
N GLN A 163 -21.88 8.85 -6.66
CA GLN A 163 -20.73 9.64 -7.12
C GLN A 163 -19.42 8.97 -6.70
N ILE A 164 -19.30 8.54 -5.44
CA ILE A 164 -18.11 7.86 -4.92
C ILE A 164 -17.83 6.57 -5.69
N ILE A 165 -18.86 5.74 -5.91
CA ILE A 165 -18.74 4.49 -6.69
C ILE A 165 -18.28 4.79 -8.11
N ARG A 166 -18.89 5.77 -8.77
CA ARG A 166 -18.53 6.15 -10.14
C ARG A 166 -17.06 6.59 -10.21
N SER A 167 -16.62 7.42 -9.28
CA SER A 167 -15.23 7.86 -9.22
C SER A 167 -14.24 6.70 -8.99
N ALA A 168 -14.57 5.74 -8.14
CA ALA A 168 -13.74 4.55 -7.95
C ALA A 168 -13.66 3.71 -9.24
N LEU A 169 -14.79 3.56 -9.96
CA LEU A 169 -14.81 2.85 -11.24
C LEU A 169 -13.99 3.57 -12.31
N ASP A 170 -14.12 4.90 -12.41
CA ASP A 170 -13.35 5.72 -13.36
C ASP A 170 -11.83 5.58 -13.09
N LEU A 171 -11.40 5.58 -11.83
CA LEU A 171 -10.02 5.29 -11.45
C LEU A 171 -9.57 3.89 -11.88
N PHE A 172 -10.40 2.86 -11.70
CA PHE A 172 -10.05 1.49 -12.09
C PHE A 172 -9.95 1.34 -13.62
N LEU A 173 -10.85 1.99 -14.37
CA LEU A 173 -10.80 2.05 -15.82
C LEU A 173 -9.53 2.76 -16.30
N TYR A 174 -9.19 3.89 -15.69
CA TYR A 174 -7.95 4.60 -15.96
C TYR A 174 -6.71 3.72 -15.70
N CYS A 175 -6.65 3.04 -14.55
CA CYS A 175 -5.52 2.14 -14.24
C CYS A 175 -5.38 1.04 -15.30
N ARG A 176 -6.51 0.45 -15.74
CA ARG A 176 -6.52 -0.57 -16.79
C ARG A 176 -6.02 -0.02 -18.13
N GLU A 177 -6.51 1.13 -18.55
CA GLU A 177 -6.17 1.75 -19.84
C GLU A 177 -4.73 2.25 -19.88
N ALA A 178 -4.26 2.84 -18.78
CA ALA A 178 -2.89 3.31 -18.63
C ALA A 178 -1.89 2.20 -18.23
N ALA A 179 -2.36 0.95 -18.13
CA ALA A 179 -1.59 -0.22 -17.69
C ALA A 179 -0.85 -0.04 -16.34
N LEU A 180 -1.49 0.67 -15.40
CA LEU A 180 -0.98 0.90 -14.06
C LEU A 180 -1.26 -0.32 -13.16
N PRO A 181 -0.29 -0.79 -12.35
CA PRO A 181 -0.56 -1.76 -11.30
C PRO A 181 -1.59 -1.21 -10.31
N LEU A 182 -2.65 -1.96 -10.04
CA LEU A 182 -3.68 -1.60 -9.07
C LEU A 182 -3.63 -2.57 -7.88
N ILE A 183 -3.52 -2.03 -6.67
CA ILE A 183 -3.56 -2.75 -5.40
C ILE A 183 -4.78 -2.23 -4.63
N LEU A 184 -5.68 -3.13 -4.24
CA LEU A 184 -6.86 -2.78 -3.45
C LEU A 184 -6.63 -3.17 -1.99
N HIS A 185 -6.70 -2.20 -1.08
CA HIS A 185 -6.83 -2.51 0.34
C HIS A 185 -8.31 -2.65 0.68
N LEU A 186 -8.67 -3.89 1.05
CA LEU A 186 -10.02 -4.27 1.45
C LEU A 186 -10.05 -4.43 2.97
N ILE A 187 -9.83 -3.32 3.67
CA ILE A 187 -9.79 -3.30 5.13
C ILE A 187 -11.16 -2.89 5.65
N ASP A 188 -11.78 -3.76 6.44
CA ASP A 188 -13.00 -3.42 7.14
C ASP A 188 -12.72 -2.34 8.19
N HIS A 189 -13.42 -1.20 8.09
CA HIS A 189 -13.30 -0.13 9.07
C HIS A 189 -14.26 -0.41 10.22
N LYS A 190 -13.73 -0.64 11.43
CA LYS A 190 -14.57 -0.60 12.65
C LYS A 190 -15.10 0.83 12.77
N THR A 191 -16.33 1.06 12.32
CA THR A 191 -16.99 2.36 12.46
C THR A 191 -16.92 2.82 13.91
N LEU A 192 -16.63 4.11 14.08
CA LEU A 192 -16.94 4.88 15.28
C LEU A 192 -18.43 4.61 15.63
N GLN A 193 -18.70 3.80 16.66
CA GLN A 193 -20.01 3.56 17.30
C GLN A 193 -21.05 2.56 16.72
N GLY A 194 -20.77 1.70 15.74
CA GLY A 194 -21.80 0.79 15.16
C GLY A 194 -21.77 -0.67 15.63
N GLY A 195 -22.90 -1.20 16.12
CA GLY A 195 -23.11 -2.63 16.41
C GLY A 195 -23.09 -3.52 15.15
N ARG A 196 -22.89 -4.83 15.34
CA ARG A 196 -22.64 -5.86 14.31
C ARG A 196 -23.73 -6.05 13.24
N ASP A 197 -24.88 -5.39 13.37
CA ASP A 197 -26.09 -5.71 12.60
C ASP A 197 -26.24 -4.91 11.29
N ARG A 198 -25.25 -4.09 10.92
CA ARG A 198 -25.21 -3.40 9.63
C ARG A 198 -23.87 -3.62 8.95
N TRP A 199 -23.73 -4.79 8.34
CA TRP A 199 -22.69 -5.04 7.35
C TRP A 199 -22.96 -4.15 6.13
N VAL A 200 -22.19 -3.08 6.03
CA VAL A 200 -22.02 -2.33 4.80
C VAL A 200 -20.52 -2.30 4.58
N PRO A 201 -19.99 -2.67 3.40
CA PRO A 201 -18.70 -2.11 3.01
C PRO A 201 -18.94 -0.60 2.99
N PHE A 202 -18.54 0.06 4.07
CA PHE A 202 -18.46 1.51 4.10
C PHE A 202 -17.36 1.90 3.14
#